data_AF-A0A0Q3GZI0-F1
#
_entry.id   AF-A0A0Q3GZI0-F1
#
_cell.length_a   1.000
_cell.length_b   1.000
_cell.length_c   1.000
_cell.angle_alpha   90.00
_cell.angle_beta   90.00
_cell.angle_gamma   90.00
#
_symmetry.space_group_name_H-M   'P 1'
#
loop_
_entity.id
_entity.type
_entity.pdbx_description
1 polymer ?
#
loop_
_entity_poly.entity_id
_entity_poly.type
_entity_poly.pdbx_seq_one_letter_code
_entity_poly.pdbx_strand_id
1 'polypeptide(L)'
;MASRGIATPAGKESSFEPSLWGDFFLTYEPQTLQRTDEWMRERTEKLKEDVRRLFKSCNGTGERMLLVDVLQHLGIDHHFDEQIDSAVSEILGSEFSSSSLHEVSLRFRLLREHGHWVSPDVFNKFKGKDGSFNKETTNDPRGLLSLYNAAHLLVHDEPALEEAIAFTRQHLQSMRGRLMSPLAEQVKRALQLPLPRTYVRVEAVCYISEYEEEEGHNPILLELAKLDFNLLQRLHLKELKAMTEWWKELSGFIGLSYVRDRLVECYLWALVPHCEESFALPRIIFAKANVLLTVMDDTYDMHATIEECRQLHEAVQRWDESATSVLPEYLRKFYNEVLRNIKEIGDEMAMNGNYEIAYIKKQLQKQFTYYLQDAEWIHQNHKPSFEIR
;
A
#
# COMPACT_ATOMS: atom_id res chain seq x y z
N MET A 1 -14.28 -32.00 24.79
CA MET A 1 -15.60 -32.62 24.53
C MET A 1 -16.36 -31.66 23.61
N ALA A 2 -16.80 -31.95 22.40
CA ALA A 2 -16.73 -33.14 21.57
C ALA A 2 -16.41 -32.70 20.12
N SER A 3 -15.75 -33.59 19.42
CA SER A 3 -15.45 -33.58 17.98
C SER A 3 -16.68 -33.33 17.10
N ARG A 4 -16.52 -32.46 16.11
CA ARG A 4 -17.07 -32.68 14.74
C ARG A 4 -16.05 -32.20 13.71
N GLY A 5 -15.02 -33.01 13.52
CA GLY A 5 -14.46 -33.21 12.18
C GLY A 5 -15.54 -33.90 11.36
N ILE A 6 -16.22 -33.12 10.53
CA ILE A 6 -17.09 -33.62 9.47
C ILE A 6 -16.50 -32.99 8.22
N ALA A 7 -15.93 -33.82 7.35
CA ALA A 7 -15.72 -33.44 5.96
C ALA A 7 -17.03 -32.84 5.47
N THR A 8 -17.01 -31.54 5.17
CA THR A 8 -18.21 -30.83 4.75
C THR A 8 -18.67 -31.46 3.43
N PRO A 9 -19.93 -31.92 3.31
CA PRO A 9 -20.43 -32.40 2.04
C PRO A 9 -20.33 -31.28 1.00
N ALA A 10 -19.94 -31.61 -0.23
CA ALA A 10 -20.04 -30.71 -1.37
C ALA A 10 -21.47 -30.12 -1.42
N GLY A 11 -21.58 -28.80 -1.23
CA GLY A 11 -22.87 -28.09 -1.24
C GLY A 11 -23.22 -27.23 -0.02
N LYS A 12 -22.27 -26.80 0.82
CA LYS A 12 -22.55 -25.65 1.71
C LYS A 12 -22.46 -24.34 0.91
N GLU A 13 -23.50 -23.52 1.04
CA GLU A 13 -23.44 -22.08 0.70
C GLU A 13 -22.20 -21.46 1.36
N SER A 14 -21.54 -20.55 0.63
CA SER A 14 -20.39 -19.81 1.13
C SER A 14 -20.69 -19.19 2.50
N SER A 15 -19.80 -19.41 3.46
CA SER A 15 -19.84 -18.70 4.74
C SER A 15 -19.34 -17.26 4.63
N PHE A 16 -18.92 -16.82 3.44
CA PHE A 16 -18.39 -15.49 3.23
C PHE A 16 -19.50 -14.49 2.96
N GLU A 17 -19.39 -13.33 3.61
CA GLU A 17 -20.24 -12.19 3.32
C GLU A 17 -20.08 -11.75 1.86
N PRO A 18 -21.17 -11.36 1.17
CA PRO A 18 -21.11 -10.87 -0.20
C PRO A 18 -20.23 -9.62 -0.31
N SER A 19 -19.80 -9.30 -1.53
CA SER A 19 -19.11 -8.03 -1.81
C SER A 19 -20.00 -6.85 -1.39
N LEU A 20 -19.42 -5.88 -0.67
CA LEU A 20 -20.11 -4.63 -0.32
C LEU A 20 -20.42 -3.78 -1.56
N TRP A 21 -19.71 -4.03 -2.66
CA TRP A 21 -19.76 -3.20 -3.87
C TRP A 21 -20.68 -3.79 -4.94
N GLY A 22 -20.83 -5.12 -5.00
CA GLY A 22 -21.59 -5.79 -6.05
C GLY A 22 -21.25 -5.24 -7.44
N ASP A 23 -22.28 -4.87 -8.20
CA ASP A 23 -22.16 -4.29 -9.56
C ASP A 23 -21.94 -2.76 -9.58
N PHE A 24 -21.66 -2.12 -8.44
CA PHE A 24 -21.57 -0.65 -8.33
C PHE A 24 -20.67 -0.03 -9.41
N PHE A 25 -19.44 -0.54 -9.58
CA PHE A 25 -18.46 0.02 -10.51
C PHE A 25 -18.78 -0.22 -12.00
N LEU A 26 -19.75 -1.07 -12.34
CA LEU A 26 -20.17 -1.25 -13.74
C LEU A 26 -20.98 -0.06 -14.27
N THR A 27 -21.77 0.54 -13.38
CA THR A 27 -22.70 1.62 -13.71
C THR A 27 -22.32 2.96 -13.09
N TYR A 28 -21.33 2.96 -12.18
CA TYR A 28 -20.82 4.18 -11.59
C TYR A 28 -20.14 5.05 -12.65
N GLU A 29 -20.74 6.21 -12.88
CA GLU A 29 -20.15 7.28 -13.67
C GLU A 29 -19.65 8.36 -12.71
N PRO A 30 -18.34 8.69 -12.70
CA PRO A 30 -17.80 9.71 -11.82
C PRO A 30 -18.49 11.05 -12.08
N GLN A 31 -18.71 11.85 -11.03
CA GLN A 31 -19.28 13.18 -11.18
C GLN A 31 -18.51 14.00 -12.22
N THR A 32 -19.23 14.68 -13.11
CA THR A 32 -18.62 15.61 -14.06
C THR A 32 -18.01 16.76 -13.28
N LEU A 33 -16.67 16.79 -13.22
CA LEU A 33 -15.96 17.92 -12.66
C LEU A 33 -16.24 19.17 -13.51
N GLN A 34 -16.17 20.36 -12.90
CA GLN A 34 -16.33 21.62 -13.63
C GLN A 34 -15.30 21.81 -14.76
N ARG A 35 -14.23 21.02 -14.75
CA ARG A 35 -13.10 21.08 -15.69
C ARG A 35 -12.91 19.72 -16.37
N THR A 36 -12.53 19.74 -17.65
CA THR A 36 -12.28 18.51 -18.41
C THR A 36 -10.93 17.89 -18.03
N ASP A 37 -10.73 16.60 -18.35
CA ASP A 37 -9.46 15.91 -18.10
C ASP A 37 -8.30 16.57 -18.85
N GLU A 38 -8.53 17.01 -20.08
CA GLU A 38 -7.53 17.69 -20.90
C GLU A 38 -7.07 18.99 -20.22
N TRP A 39 -8.03 19.80 -19.74
CA TRP A 39 -7.71 21.02 -19.02
C TRP A 39 -6.94 20.74 -17.73
N MET A 40 -7.37 19.74 -16.95
CA MET A 40 -6.71 19.39 -15.70
C MET A 40 -5.26 18.93 -15.95
N ARG A 41 -5.02 18.14 -17.02
CA ARG A 41 -3.67 17.72 -17.41
C ARG A 41 -2.80 18.90 -17.85
N GLU A 42 -3.31 19.79 -18.70
CA GLU A 42 -2.57 20.99 -19.10
C GLU A 42 -2.24 21.91 -17.91
N ARG A 43 -3.18 22.06 -16.97
CA ARG A 43 -2.97 22.86 -15.76
C ARG A 43 -1.95 22.21 -14.83
N THR A 44 -2.04 20.89 -14.66
CA THR A 44 -1.10 20.08 -13.88
C THR A 44 0.33 20.23 -14.38
N GLU A 45 0.57 20.18 -15.70
CA GLU A 45 1.92 20.38 -16.25
C GLU A 45 2.48 21.78 -15.98
N LYS A 46 1.64 22.82 -16.06
CA LYS A 46 2.06 24.19 -15.71
C LYS A 46 2.41 24.32 -14.23
N LEU A 47 1.60 23.71 -13.36
CA LEU A 47 1.84 23.72 -11.92
C LEU A 47 3.11 22.94 -11.55
N LYS A 48 3.41 21.81 -12.22
CA LYS A 48 4.68 21.10 -12.05
C LYS A 48 5.88 22.00 -12.35
N GLU A 49 5.83 22.79 -13.42
CA GLU A 49 6.87 23.79 -13.72
C GLU A 49 6.95 24.92 -12.70
N ASP A 50 5.83 25.36 -12.12
CA ASP A 50 5.82 26.30 -11.00
C ASP A 50 6.52 25.68 -9.77
N VAL A 51 6.24 24.42 -9.43
CA VAL A 51 6.88 23.71 -8.31
C VAL A 51 8.38 23.51 -8.54
N ARG A 52 8.80 23.15 -9.75
CA ARG A 52 10.23 23.10 -10.10
C ARG A 52 10.93 24.44 -9.91
N ARG A 53 10.23 25.56 -10.13
CA ARG A 53 10.73 26.91 -9.81
C ARG A 53 10.77 27.17 -8.31
N LEU A 54 9.80 26.67 -7.53
CA LEU A 54 9.83 26.77 -6.07
C LEU A 54 11.11 26.15 -5.49
N PHE A 55 11.47 24.93 -5.91
CA PHE A 55 12.73 24.28 -5.50
C PHE A 55 13.98 25.14 -5.76
N LYS A 56 14.03 25.80 -6.92
CA LYS A 56 15.13 26.71 -7.30
C LYS A 56 15.15 27.99 -6.46
N SER A 57 13.99 28.44 -6.01
CA SER A 57 13.84 29.67 -5.22
C SER A 57 13.99 29.48 -3.71
N CYS A 58 14.01 28.24 -3.20
CA CYS A 58 14.18 27.97 -1.78
C CYS A 58 15.49 28.56 -1.24
N ASN A 59 15.39 29.32 -0.15
CA ASN A 59 16.51 29.95 0.52
C ASN A 59 17.06 29.02 1.60
N GLY A 60 17.77 27.98 1.16
CA GLY A 60 18.50 27.07 2.04
C GLY A 60 17.77 25.76 2.35
N THR A 61 18.44 24.92 3.15
CA THR A 61 18.07 23.52 3.36
C THR A 61 16.74 23.35 4.10
N GLY A 62 16.41 24.23 5.05
CA GLY A 62 15.18 24.15 5.83
C GLY A 62 13.92 24.31 4.98
N GLU A 63 13.87 25.31 4.11
CA GLU A 63 12.74 25.51 3.19
C GLU A 63 12.60 24.34 2.21
N ARG A 64 13.72 23.79 1.72
CA ARG A 64 13.68 22.61 0.83
C ARG A 64 13.16 21.37 1.55
N MET A 65 13.57 21.13 2.79
CA MET A 65 13.05 20.01 3.59
C MET A 65 11.54 20.11 3.76
N LEU A 66 11.03 21.29 4.12
CA LEU A 66 9.58 21.51 4.26
C LEU A 66 8.84 21.31 2.94
N LEU A 67 9.42 21.75 1.82
CA LEU A 67 8.83 21.53 0.50
C LEU A 67 8.75 20.04 0.15
N VAL A 68 9.83 19.28 0.37
CA VAL A 68 9.84 17.82 0.16
C VAL A 68 8.79 17.15 1.05
N ASP A 69 8.72 17.55 2.32
CA ASP A 69 7.75 17.01 3.29
C ASP A 69 6.30 17.18 2.81
N VAL A 70 5.96 18.41 2.42
CA VAL A 70 4.61 18.74 1.92
C VAL A 70 4.29 17.97 0.64
N LEU A 71 5.24 17.81 -0.28
CA LEU A 71 5.02 17.05 -1.51
C LEU A 71 4.72 15.56 -1.23
N GLN A 72 5.45 14.95 -0.29
CA GLN A 72 5.23 13.56 0.13
C GLN A 72 3.86 13.39 0.78
N HIS A 73 3.49 14.27 1.72
CA HIS A 73 2.19 14.20 2.38
C HIS A 73 1.02 14.46 1.42
N LEU A 74 1.20 15.32 0.41
CA LEU A 74 0.20 15.55 -0.64
C LEU A 74 0.15 14.44 -1.71
N GLY A 75 1.09 13.50 -1.70
CA GLY A 75 1.16 12.39 -2.66
C GLY A 75 1.46 12.82 -4.10
N ILE A 76 2.23 13.89 -4.26
CA ILE A 76 2.64 14.45 -5.56
C ILE A 76 4.16 14.52 -5.74
N ASP A 77 4.91 13.92 -4.81
CA ASP A 77 6.36 13.79 -4.82
C ASP A 77 6.91 13.03 -6.03
N HIS A 78 6.18 12.00 -6.50
CA HIS A 78 6.53 11.19 -7.69
C HIS A 78 6.69 11.99 -9.00
N HIS A 79 6.29 13.27 -9.05
CA HIS A 79 6.52 14.15 -10.21
C HIS A 79 7.88 14.87 -10.18
N PHE A 80 8.62 14.72 -9.07
CA PHE A 80 9.76 15.57 -8.72
C PHE A 80 10.98 14.78 -8.23
N ASP A 81 11.13 13.50 -8.61
CA ASP A 81 12.23 12.62 -8.18
C ASP A 81 13.61 13.32 -8.26
N GLU A 82 13.95 13.91 -9.41
CA GLU A 82 15.22 14.63 -9.59
C GLU A 82 15.42 15.80 -8.61
N GLN A 83 14.35 16.55 -8.33
CA GLN A 83 14.40 17.69 -7.42
C GLN A 83 14.52 17.22 -5.97
N ILE A 84 13.81 16.14 -5.63
CA ILE A 84 13.84 15.52 -4.30
C ILE A 84 15.22 14.90 -4.04
N ASP A 85 15.79 14.15 -4.98
CA ASP A 85 17.13 13.57 -4.87
C ASP A 85 18.21 14.64 -4.66
N SER A 86 18.11 15.74 -5.41
CA SER A 86 18.99 16.90 -5.23
C SER A 86 18.81 17.52 -3.84
N ALA A 87 17.57 17.70 -3.39
CA ALA A 87 17.27 18.25 -2.06
C ALA A 87 17.80 17.34 -0.95
N VAL A 88 17.57 16.02 -1.03
CA VAL A 88 18.07 15.02 -0.06
C VAL A 88 19.59 15.03 0.01
N SER A 89 20.27 15.15 -1.14
CA SER A 89 21.74 15.26 -1.19
C SER A 89 22.26 16.51 -0.47
N GLU A 90 21.62 17.66 -0.65
CA GLU A 90 21.94 18.89 0.10
C GLU A 90 21.64 18.76 1.59
N ILE A 91 20.49 18.16 1.92
CA ILE A 91 20.09 17.88 3.30
C ILE A 91 21.14 17.01 3.97
N LEU A 92 21.65 15.97 3.30
CA LEU A 92 22.68 15.09 3.83
C LEU A 92 23.97 15.85 4.16
N GLY A 93 24.40 16.76 3.28
CA GLY A 93 25.64 17.54 3.43
C GLY A 93 25.60 18.65 4.50
N SER A 94 24.43 19.02 5.03
CA SER A 94 24.29 20.10 6.01
C SER A 94 24.57 19.63 7.46
N GLU A 95 24.71 20.54 8.44
CA GLU A 95 24.89 20.16 9.85
C GLU A 95 23.56 20.10 10.61
N PHE A 96 23.40 19.18 11.58
CA PHE A 96 22.22 19.09 12.46
C PHE A 96 22.21 20.22 13.53
N SER A 97 22.33 21.47 13.10
CA SER A 97 22.52 22.63 13.98
C SER A 97 21.21 23.24 14.50
N SER A 98 20.06 22.90 13.91
CA SER A 98 18.76 23.45 14.33
C SER A 98 18.42 23.10 15.79
N SER A 99 17.89 24.07 16.52
CA SER A 99 17.31 23.88 17.86
C SER A 99 15.85 23.43 17.84
N SER A 100 15.22 23.35 16.67
CA SER A 100 13.83 22.92 16.51
C SER A 100 13.73 21.40 16.50
N LEU A 101 12.91 20.82 17.40
CA LEU A 101 12.66 19.39 17.41
C LEU A 101 11.99 18.93 16.12
N HIS A 102 11.07 19.73 15.60
CA HIS A 102 10.41 19.49 14.31
C HIS A 102 11.42 19.37 13.17
N GLU A 103 12.30 20.35 12.99
CA GLU A 103 13.26 20.35 11.87
C GLU A 103 14.26 19.21 11.97
N VAL A 104 14.77 18.90 13.17
CA VAL A 104 15.72 17.80 13.36
C VAL A 104 15.08 16.45 13.10
N SER A 105 13.84 16.27 13.57
CA SER A 105 13.08 15.03 13.35
C SER A 105 12.69 14.87 11.88
N LEU A 106 12.26 15.95 11.23
CA LEU A 106 11.95 15.96 9.80
C LEU A 106 13.19 15.57 8.98
N ARG A 107 14.33 16.18 9.29
CA ARG A 107 15.59 15.87 8.61
C ARG A 107 16.00 14.41 8.79
N PHE A 108 15.94 13.91 10.03
CA PHE A 108 16.22 12.50 10.32
C PHE A 108 15.31 11.59 9.50
N ARG A 109 14.01 11.89 9.47
CA ARG A 109 13.00 11.12 8.75
C ARG A 109 13.28 11.09 7.24
N LEU A 110 13.40 12.27 6.61
CA LEU A 110 13.66 12.37 5.17
C LEU A 110 14.92 11.62 4.76
N LEU A 111 16.02 11.76 5.52
CA LEU A 111 17.25 11.03 5.21
C LEU A 111 17.08 9.51 5.33
N ARG A 112 16.42 9.03 6.40
CA ARG A 112 16.18 7.59 6.61
C ARG A 112 15.22 6.99 5.59
N GLU A 113 14.16 7.70 5.21
CA GLU A 113 13.21 7.27 4.15
C GLU A 113 13.92 7.11 2.80
N HIS A 114 14.90 7.97 2.52
CA HIS A 114 15.73 7.91 1.32
C HIS A 114 16.97 7.00 1.46
N GLY A 115 17.00 6.13 2.47
CA GLY A 115 18.03 5.10 2.62
C GLY A 115 19.37 5.57 3.20
N HIS A 116 19.46 6.83 3.65
CA HIS A 116 20.65 7.33 4.32
C HIS A 116 20.63 7.00 5.81
N TRP A 117 21.73 6.41 6.30
CA TRP A 117 21.89 6.19 7.72
C TRP A 117 22.17 7.50 8.45
N VAL A 118 21.44 7.73 9.55
CA VAL A 118 21.60 8.87 10.46
C VAL A 118 21.55 8.37 11.88
N SER A 119 22.56 8.64 12.72
CA SER A 119 22.52 8.19 14.12
C SER A 119 21.33 8.81 14.89
N PRO A 120 20.60 8.03 15.71
CA PRO A 120 19.62 8.57 16.67
C PRO A 120 20.22 9.59 17.66
N ASP A 121 21.54 9.64 17.80
CA ASP A 121 22.24 10.58 18.68
C ASP A 121 21.98 12.05 18.35
N VAL A 122 21.50 12.35 17.13
CA VAL A 122 21.06 13.71 16.76
C VAL A 122 19.98 14.24 17.70
N PHE A 123 19.25 13.35 18.39
CA PHE A 123 18.22 13.72 19.37
C PHE A 123 18.75 13.95 20.78
N ASN A 124 20.02 13.64 21.08
CA ASN A 124 20.60 13.80 22.42
C ASN A 124 20.61 15.26 22.90
N LYS A 125 20.65 16.22 21.97
CA LYS A 125 20.53 17.66 22.30
C LYS A 125 19.17 18.06 22.89
N PHE A 126 18.14 17.23 22.71
CA PHE A 126 16.81 17.43 23.30
C PHE A 126 16.65 16.71 24.63
N LYS A 127 17.70 16.06 25.12
CA LYS A 127 17.72 15.34 26.39
C LYS A 127 18.47 16.11 27.47
N GLY A 128 18.07 15.88 28.71
CA GLY A 128 18.70 16.40 29.91
C GLY A 128 19.90 15.56 30.33
N LYS A 129 20.58 15.98 31.40
CA LYS A 129 21.74 15.26 31.96
C LYS A 129 21.41 13.86 32.47
N ASP A 130 20.14 13.61 32.80
CA ASP A 130 19.63 12.31 33.23
C ASP A 130 19.30 11.37 32.04
N GLY A 131 19.49 11.84 30.80
CA GLY A 131 19.20 11.09 29.58
C GLY A 131 17.74 11.13 29.14
N SER A 132 16.85 11.79 29.89
CA SER A 132 15.43 11.94 29.55
C SER A 132 15.19 13.15 28.66
N PHE A 133 14.13 13.15 27.86
CA PHE A 133 13.75 14.32 27.05
C PHE A 133 13.38 15.53 27.93
N ASN A 134 13.88 16.71 27.56
CA ASN A 134 13.68 17.95 28.31
C ASN A 134 12.20 18.34 28.39
N LYS A 135 11.73 18.86 29.53
CA LYS A 135 10.32 19.28 29.69
C LYS A 135 9.87 20.34 28.69
N GLU A 136 10.77 21.16 28.15
CA GLU A 136 10.42 22.15 27.14
C GLU A 136 9.94 21.49 25.82
N THR A 137 10.44 20.29 25.49
CA THR A 137 9.97 19.55 24.31
C THR A 137 8.53 19.07 24.44
N THR A 138 8.01 18.98 25.68
CA THR A 138 6.63 18.55 25.92
C THR A 138 5.59 19.62 25.59
N ASN A 139 6.00 20.85 25.23
CA ASN A 139 5.10 21.93 24.85
C ASN A 139 5.05 22.18 23.32
N ASP A 140 5.78 21.38 22.54
CA ASP A 140 5.82 21.47 21.07
C ASP A 140 5.10 20.27 20.44
N PRO A 141 3.78 20.34 20.21
CA PRO A 141 3.02 19.21 19.66
C PRO A 141 3.45 18.85 18.24
N ARG A 142 3.90 19.82 17.43
CA ARG A 142 4.36 19.57 16.06
C ARG A 142 5.73 18.89 16.07
N GLY A 143 6.66 19.33 16.91
CA GLY A 143 7.94 18.64 17.12
C GLY A 143 7.77 17.22 17.67
N LEU A 144 6.86 17.01 18.63
CA LEU A 144 6.55 15.67 19.15
C LEU A 144 5.98 14.75 18.07
N LEU A 145 5.08 15.25 17.22
CA LEU A 145 4.52 14.47 16.11
C LEU A 145 5.62 14.11 15.09
N SER A 146 6.50 15.05 14.76
CA SER A 146 7.62 14.79 13.85
C SER A 146 8.61 13.78 14.43
N LEU A 147 8.95 13.87 15.71
CA LEU A 147 9.81 12.88 16.39
C LEU A 147 9.14 11.51 16.45
N TYR A 148 7.83 11.46 16.73
CA TYR A 148 7.06 10.21 16.75
C TYR A 148 7.08 9.49 15.40
N ASN A 149 6.92 10.24 14.31
CA ASN A 149 6.99 9.67 12.96
C ASN A 149 8.43 9.28 12.60
N ALA A 150 9.41 10.14 12.87
CA ALA A 150 10.83 9.85 12.61
C ALA A 150 11.34 8.61 13.35
N ALA A 151 10.96 8.45 14.63
CA ALA A 151 11.41 7.33 15.45
C ALA A 151 10.83 5.98 14.99
N HIS A 152 9.72 5.95 14.25
CA HIS A 152 9.18 4.73 13.66
C HIS A 152 9.97 4.18 12.46
N LEU A 153 11.02 4.88 12.02
CA LEU A 153 12.03 4.39 11.08
C LEU A 153 13.20 3.69 11.77
N LEU A 154 13.06 3.33 13.06
CA LEU A 154 14.07 2.56 13.75
C LEU A 154 14.42 1.26 13.02
N VAL A 155 15.69 0.90 13.09
CA VAL A 155 16.17 -0.43 12.71
C VAL A 155 16.55 -1.22 13.97
N HIS A 156 17.11 -2.41 13.78
CA HIS A 156 17.57 -3.25 14.89
C HIS A 156 18.56 -2.50 15.79
N ASP A 157 18.46 -2.74 17.11
CA ASP A 157 19.37 -2.24 18.13
C ASP A 157 19.39 -0.70 18.31
N GLU A 158 18.25 -0.02 18.10
CA GLU A 158 18.10 1.44 18.32
C GLU A 158 17.19 1.80 19.52
N PRO A 159 17.57 1.47 20.78
CA PRO A 159 16.72 1.70 21.96
C PRO A 159 16.39 3.18 22.20
N ALA A 160 17.23 4.11 21.72
CA ALA A 160 16.97 5.54 21.80
C ALA A 160 15.70 5.96 21.02
N LEU A 161 15.41 5.29 19.90
CA LEU A 161 14.20 5.56 19.11
C LEU A 161 12.98 4.86 19.72
N GLU A 162 13.14 3.68 20.34
CA GLU A 162 12.08 3.03 21.12
C GLU A 162 11.63 3.93 22.29
N GLU A 163 12.59 4.50 23.02
CA GLU A 163 12.33 5.48 24.07
C GLU A 163 11.61 6.73 23.51
N ALA A 164 12.06 7.25 22.36
CA ALA A 164 11.44 8.39 21.71
C ALA A 164 9.99 8.11 21.30
N ILE A 165 9.67 6.90 20.79
CA ILE A 165 8.29 6.49 20.49
C ILE A 165 7.44 6.48 21.76
N ALA A 166 7.93 5.87 22.85
CA ALA A 166 7.19 5.80 24.11
C ALA A 166 6.92 7.20 24.67
N PHE A 167 7.95 8.04 24.71
CA PHE A 167 7.88 9.44 25.18
C PHE A 167 6.87 10.25 24.36
N THR A 168 7.07 10.33 23.04
CA THR A 168 6.20 11.14 22.17
C THR A 168 4.76 10.65 22.18
N ARG A 169 4.53 9.33 22.16
CA ARG A 169 3.19 8.73 22.25
C ARG A 169 2.47 9.18 23.53
N GLN A 170 3.12 9.09 24.68
CA GLN A 170 2.53 9.49 25.96
C GLN A 170 2.13 10.97 25.94
N HIS A 171 3.00 11.84 25.47
CA HIS A 171 2.74 13.28 25.45
C HIS A 171 1.64 13.65 24.44
N LEU A 172 1.70 13.12 23.22
CA LEU A 172 0.66 13.33 22.19
C LEU A 172 -0.72 12.84 22.66
N GLN A 173 -0.78 11.70 23.37
CA GLN A 173 -2.03 11.22 23.98
C GLN A 173 -2.54 12.15 25.08
N SER A 174 -1.65 12.70 25.92
CA SER A 174 -2.02 13.64 26.99
C SER A 174 -2.56 14.98 26.47
N MET A 175 -2.21 15.34 25.23
CA MET A 175 -2.68 16.56 24.56
C MET A 175 -4.01 16.39 23.84
N ARG A 176 -4.58 15.17 23.79
CA ARG A 176 -5.86 14.92 23.12
C ARG A 176 -6.95 15.87 23.66
N GLY A 177 -7.69 16.47 22.73
CA GLY A 177 -8.74 17.44 23.03
C GLY A 177 -8.26 18.87 23.35
N ARG A 178 -6.94 19.12 23.38
CA ARG A 178 -6.35 20.46 23.56
C ARG A 178 -5.72 21.02 22.28
N LEU A 179 -5.48 20.17 21.29
CA LEU A 179 -4.93 20.55 19.99
C LEU A 179 -6.02 21.14 19.09
N MET A 180 -5.65 22.12 18.28
CA MET A 180 -6.53 22.71 17.26
C MET A 180 -6.44 21.93 15.94
N SER A 181 -7.48 22.05 15.10
CA SER A 181 -7.43 21.59 13.71
C SER A 181 -6.37 22.37 12.91
N PRO A 182 -5.66 21.76 11.95
CA PRO A 182 -5.71 20.33 11.57
C PRO A 182 -4.80 19.41 12.40
N LEU A 183 -3.92 19.97 13.24
CA LEU A 183 -2.92 19.20 13.99
C LEU A 183 -3.54 18.13 14.90
N ALA A 184 -4.72 18.39 15.46
CA ALA A 184 -5.46 17.42 16.27
C ALA A 184 -5.75 16.11 15.50
N GLU A 185 -6.17 16.20 14.24
CA GLU A 185 -6.49 15.05 13.41
C GLU A 185 -5.23 14.35 12.89
N GLN A 186 -4.19 15.11 12.54
CA GLN A 186 -2.86 14.57 12.20
C GLN A 186 -2.29 13.72 13.35
N VAL A 187 -2.33 14.23 14.58
CA VAL A 187 -1.87 13.50 15.78
C VAL A 187 -2.71 12.24 16.01
N LYS A 188 -4.04 12.34 15.86
CA LYS A 188 -4.93 11.20 16.03
C LYS A 188 -4.65 10.10 15.01
N ARG A 189 -4.43 10.44 13.73
CA ARG A 189 -4.07 9.47 12.69
C ARG A 189 -2.72 8.82 12.96
N ALA A 190 -1.68 9.61 13.24
CA ALA A 190 -0.34 9.07 13.51
C ALA A 190 -0.32 8.11 14.72
N LEU A 191 -1.11 8.39 15.76
CA LEU A 191 -1.25 7.50 16.92
C LEU A 191 -1.98 6.18 16.59
N GLN A 192 -2.76 6.12 15.51
CA GLN A 192 -3.36 4.87 15.01
C GLN A 192 -2.38 4.09 14.13
N LEU A 193 -1.80 4.77 13.12
CA LEU A 193 -0.79 4.24 12.22
C LEU A 193 0.25 5.34 11.95
N PRO A 194 1.52 5.17 12.36
CA PRO A 194 2.52 6.20 12.19
C PRO A 194 2.85 6.42 10.72
N LEU A 195 3.21 7.67 10.36
CA LEU A 195 3.39 8.09 8.96
C LEU A 195 4.25 7.14 8.12
N PRO A 196 5.44 6.66 8.57
CA PRO A 196 6.26 5.76 7.75
C PRO A 196 5.63 4.38 7.46
N ARG A 197 4.53 4.04 8.14
CA ARG A 197 3.76 2.80 7.95
C ARG A 197 2.42 3.05 7.25
N THR A 198 2.12 4.31 6.94
CA THR A 198 0.90 4.72 6.26
C THR A 198 1.18 4.85 4.77
N TYR A 199 0.30 4.31 3.95
CA TYR A 199 0.42 4.48 2.51
C TYR A 199 0.13 5.92 2.09
N VAL A 200 0.97 6.45 1.20
CA VAL A 200 0.93 7.84 0.75
C VAL A 200 -0.45 8.26 0.27
N ARG A 201 -1.13 7.42 -0.53
CA ARG A 201 -2.49 7.75 -1.01
C ARG A 201 -3.53 7.82 0.11
N VAL A 202 -3.41 7.02 1.15
CA VAL A 202 -4.32 7.05 2.31
C VAL A 202 -4.08 8.33 3.12
N GLU A 203 -2.82 8.72 3.32
CA GLU A 203 -2.49 9.97 4.00
C GLU A 203 -2.95 11.19 3.19
N ALA A 204 -2.69 11.21 1.88
CA ALA A 204 -3.03 12.32 0.99
C ALA A 204 -4.53 12.66 1.01
N VAL A 205 -5.42 11.65 1.11
CA VAL A 205 -6.88 11.86 1.24
C VAL A 205 -7.22 12.78 2.40
N CYS A 206 -6.54 12.64 3.54
CA CYS A 206 -6.77 13.48 4.70
C CYS A 206 -5.95 14.78 4.60
N TYR A 207 -4.68 14.67 4.23
CA TYR A 207 -3.74 15.78 4.30
C TYR A 207 -4.05 16.90 3.30
N ILE A 208 -4.64 16.60 2.13
CA ILE A 208 -5.03 17.65 1.16
C ILE A 208 -6.00 18.67 1.79
N SER A 209 -7.00 18.21 2.53
CA SER A 209 -7.96 19.10 3.21
C SER A 209 -7.34 19.82 4.40
N GLU A 210 -6.45 19.14 5.13
CA GLU A 210 -5.76 19.74 6.27
C GLU A 210 -4.78 20.82 5.86
N TYR A 211 -4.02 20.58 4.79
CA TYR A 211 -3.06 21.54 4.25
C TYR A 211 -3.75 22.82 3.79
N GLU A 212 -5.00 22.77 3.32
CA GLU A 212 -5.80 23.95 3.01
C GLU A 212 -6.14 24.80 4.26
N GLU A 213 -6.24 24.18 5.44
CA GLU A 213 -6.45 24.86 6.72
C GLU A 213 -5.14 25.38 7.35
N GLU A 214 -3.98 24.92 6.89
CA GLU A 214 -2.69 25.32 7.45
C GLU A 214 -2.34 26.78 7.11
N GLU A 215 -1.87 27.51 8.12
CA GLU A 215 -1.37 28.88 7.94
C GLU A 215 -0.13 28.87 7.06
N GLY A 216 -0.15 29.67 5.99
CA GLY A 216 0.97 29.79 5.06
C GLY A 216 1.05 28.68 4.01
N HIS A 217 0.01 27.86 3.84
CA HIS A 217 -0.03 26.86 2.77
C HIS A 217 0.20 27.49 1.39
N ASN A 218 0.93 26.76 0.55
CA ASN A 218 1.20 27.18 -0.82
C ASN A 218 0.04 26.76 -1.75
N PRO A 219 -0.69 27.71 -2.37
CA PRO A 219 -1.84 27.39 -3.23
C PRO A 219 -1.45 26.63 -4.50
N ILE A 220 -0.21 26.76 -4.98
CA ILE A 220 0.29 26.02 -6.16
C ILE A 220 0.37 24.53 -5.82
N LEU A 221 0.91 24.18 -4.64
CA LEU A 221 1.01 22.79 -4.18
C LEU A 221 -0.38 22.19 -3.93
N LEU A 222 -1.26 22.95 -3.28
CA LEU A 222 -2.63 22.51 -3.00
C LEU A 222 -3.44 22.28 -4.29
N GLU A 223 -3.36 23.20 -5.26
CA GLU A 223 -4.05 23.04 -6.55
C GLU A 223 -3.50 21.83 -7.31
N LEU A 224 -2.18 21.67 -7.36
CA LEU A 224 -1.54 20.52 -8.01
C LEU A 224 -2.00 19.20 -7.38
N ALA A 225 -1.99 19.10 -6.05
CA ALA A 225 -2.42 17.91 -5.33
C ALA A 225 -3.88 17.55 -5.62
N LYS A 226 -4.79 18.54 -5.61
CA LYS A 226 -6.21 18.32 -5.91
C LYS A 226 -6.42 17.84 -7.35
N LEU A 227 -5.72 18.43 -8.32
CA LEU A 227 -5.84 18.04 -9.73
C LEU A 227 -5.24 16.66 -10.00
N ASP A 228 -4.04 16.39 -9.48
CA ASP A 228 -3.38 15.08 -9.60
C ASP A 228 -4.21 13.96 -9.00
N PHE A 229 -4.69 14.16 -7.77
CA PHE A 229 -5.53 13.19 -7.07
C PHE A 229 -6.79 12.85 -7.87
N ASN A 230 -7.48 13.87 -8.40
CA ASN A 230 -8.70 13.66 -9.18
C ASN A 230 -8.43 12.97 -10.53
N LEU A 231 -7.34 13.33 -11.22
CA LEU A 231 -6.95 12.68 -12.47
C LEU A 231 -6.64 11.20 -12.26
N LEU A 232 -5.88 10.87 -11.21
CA LEU A 232 -5.54 9.49 -10.90
C LEU A 232 -6.75 8.70 -10.38
N GLN A 233 -7.60 9.29 -9.55
CA GLN A 233 -8.86 8.65 -9.15
C GLN A 233 -9.74 8.31 -10.36
N ARG A 234 -9.81 9.19 -11.38
CA ARG A 234 -10.54 8.91 -12.63
C ARG A 234 -9.94 7.74 -13.40
N LEU A 235 -8.62 7.66 -13.47
CA LEU A 235 -7.94 6.50 -14.05
C LEU A 235 -8.29 5.22 -13.28
N HIS A 236 -8.17 5.24 -11.96
CA HIS A 236 -8.44 4.08 -11.10
C HIS A 236 -9.89 3.61 -11.16
N LEU A 237 -10.84 4.53 -11.35
CA LEU A 237 -12.26 4.19 -11.54
C LEU A 237 -12.53 3.51 -12.89
N LYS A 238 -11.82 3.92 -13.95
CA LYS A 238 -11.86 3.21 -15.25
C LYS A 238 -11.26 1.81 -15.14
N GLU A 239 -10.14 1.69 -14.43
CA GLU A 239 -9.48 0.42 -14.12
C GLU A 239 -10.42 -0.50 -13.32
N LEU A 240 -11.06 0.00 -12.25
CA LEU A 240 -12.04 -0.75 -11.46
C LEU A 240 -13.25 -1.22 -12.26
N LYS A 241 -13.78 -0.38 -13.17
CA LYS A 241 -14.88 -0.77 -14.06
C LYS A 241 -14.48 -1.96 -14.93
N ALA A 242 -13.33 -1.86 -15.62
CA ALA A 242 -12.81 -2.94 -16.45
C ALA A 242 -12.53 -4.22 -15.65
N MET A 243 -11.96 -4.09 -14.44
CA MET A 243 -11.75 -5.21 -13.52
C MET A 243 -13.06 -5.86 -13.06
N THR A 244 -14.12 -5.07 -12.88
CA THR A 244 -15.45 -5.56 -12.48
C THR A 244 -16.12 -6.33 -13.60
N GLU A 245 -15.98 -5.86 -14.84
CA GLU A 245 -16.43 -6.59 -16.04
C GLU A 245 -15.68 -7.93 -16.18
N TRP A 246 -14.35 -7.91 -16.11
CA TRP A 246 -13.50 -9.10 -16.16
C TRP A 246 -13.87 -10.12 -15.07
N TRP A 247 -14.03 -9.69 -13.81
CA TRP A 247 -14.38 -10.58 -12.71
C TRP A 247 -15.77 -11.19 -12.88
N LYS A 248 -16.73 -10.44 -13.39
CA LYS A 248 -18.10 -10.93 -13.62
C LYS A 248 -18.12 -12.03 -14.69
N GLU A 249 -17.36 -11.86 -15.77
CA GLU A 249 -17.19 -12.88 -16.80
C GLU A 249 -16.49 -14.12 -16.25
N LEU A 250 -15.38 -13.92 -15.52
CA LEU A 250 -14.59 -14.98 -14.93
C LEU A 250 -15.40 -15.81 -13.92
N SER A 251 -15.97 -15.16 -12.91
CA SER A 251 -16.74 -15.80 -11.84
C SER A 251 -17.98 -16.51 -12.39
N GLY A 252 -18.68 -15.90 -13.35
CA GLY A 252 -19.82 -16.51 -14.05
C GLY A 252 -19.43 -17.74 -14.87
N PHE A 253 -18.29 -17.71 -15.54
CA PHE A 253 -17.78 -18.85 -16.31
C PHE A 253 -17.37 -20.03 -15.42
N ILE A 254 -16.61 -19.76 -14.34
CA ILE A 254 -16.12 -20.82 -13.45
C ILE A 254 -17.26 -21.39 -12.58
N GLY A 255 -18.16 -20.53 -12.09
CA GLY A 255 -19.32 -20.94 -11.27
C GLY A 255 -18.95 -21.33 -9.84
N LEU A 256 -17.96 -20.67 -9.23
CA LEU A 256 -17.50 -20.97 -7.86
C LEU A 256 -18.28 -20.18 -6.82
N SER A 257 -19.43 -20.70 -6.37
CA SER A 257 -20.25 -20.04 -5.34
C SER A 257 -19.64 -20.04 -3.93
N TYR A 258 -18.52 -20.74 -3.72
CA TYR A 258 -17.87 -20.92 -2.41
C TYR A 258 -16.75 -19.92 -2.12
N VAL A 259 -16.35 -19.09 -3.10
CA VAL A 259 -15.22 -18.16 -2.94
C VAL A 259 -15.66 -16.79 -2.45
N ARG A 260 -14.73 -16.08 -1.82
CA ARG A 260 -14.87 -14.68 -1.44
C ARG A 260 -14.93 -13.82 -2.70
N ASP A 261 -15.98 -13.00 -2.80
CA ASP A 261 -16.05 -11.92 -3.79
C ASP A 261 -15.39 -10.66 -3.20
N ARG A 262 -14.10 -10.46 -3.50
CA ARG A 262 -13.26 -9.37 -2.97
C ARG A 262 -12.44 -8.67 -4.04
N LEU A 263 -13.00 -8.53 -5.23
CA LEU A 263 -12.34 -7.88 -6.36
C LEU A 263 -11.82 -6.48 -6.01
N VAL A 264 -12.69 -5.65 -5.41
CA VAL A 264 -12.39 -4.25 -5.12
C VAL A 264 -11.26 -4.13 -4.09
N GLU A 265 -11.27 -5.01 -3.08
CA GLU A 265 -10.19 -5.11 -2.10
C GLU A 265 -8.89 -5.61 -2.75
N CYS A 266 -8.96 -6.62 -3.63
CA CYS A 266 -7.78 -7.10 -4.38
C CYS A 266 -7.16 -6.01 -5.27
N TYR A 267 -8.01 -5.19 -5.89
CA TYR A 267 -7.57 -4.03 -6.66
C TYR A 267 -6.98 -2.94 -5.76
N LEU A 268 -7.58 -2.66 -4.59
CA LEU A 268 -7.05 -1.70 -3.63
C LEU A 268 -5.63 -2.10 -3.17
N TRP A 269 -5.39 -3.40 -2.94
CA TRP A 269 -4.07 -3.93 -2.64
C TRP A 269 -3.04 -3.70 -3.75
N ALA A 270 -3.47 -3.65 -5.01
CA ALA A 270 -2.63 -3.31 -6.15
C ALA A 270 -2.38 -1.79 -6.27
N LEU A 271 -3.43 -1.01 -6.03
CA LEU A 271 -3.44 0.44 -6.16
C LEU A 271 -2.51 1.11 -5.16
N VAL A 272 -2.63 0.73 -3.90
CA VAL A 272 -2.03 1.43 -2.77
C VAL A 272 -0.49 1.58 -2.86
N PRO A 273 0.27 0.55 -3.27
CA PRO A 273 1.72 0.68 -3.44
C PRO A 273 2.17 1.31 -4.78
N HIS A 274 1.29 1.40 -5.79
CA HIS A 274 1.65 1.86 -7.14
C HIS A 274 0.52 2.71 -7.71
N CYS A 275 0.34 3.93 -7.22
CA CYS A 275 -0.84 4.74 -7.54
C CYS A 275 -0.71 5.56 -8.83
N GLU A 276 0.50 5.70 -9.35
CA GLU A 276 0.89 6.60 -10.43
C GLU A 276 0.40 6.09 -11.79
N GLU A 277 0.15 6.97 -12.75
CA GLU A 277 -0.40 6.60 -14.07
C GLU A 277 0.48 5.59 -14.81
N SER A 278 1.81 5.67 -14.66
CA SER A 278 2.79 4.75 -15.25
C SER A 278 2.64 3.29 -14.82
N PHE A 279 1.98 3.04 -13.68
CA PHE A 279 1.75 1.69 -13.14
C PHE A 279 0.37 1.11 -13.46
N ALA A 280 -0.39 1.71 -14.38
CA ALA A 280 -1.74 1.23 -14.76
C ALA A 280 -1.75 -0.27 -15.13
N LEU A 281 -0.90 -0.69 -16.07
CA LEU A 281 -0.82 -2.09 -16.48
C LEU A 281 -0.36 -3.01 -15.32
N PRO A 282 0.76 -2.72 -14.62
CA PRO A 282 1.16 -3.47 -13.42
C PRO A 282 0.06 -3.62 -12.37
N ARG A 283 -0.72 -2.56 -12.09
CA ARG A 283 -1.85 -2.61 -11.14
C ARG A 283 -2.91 -3.61 -11.57
N ILE A 284 -3.34 -3.57 -12.83
CA ILE A 284 -4.34 -4.50 -13.37
C ILE A 284 -3.85 -5.94 -13.27
N ILE A 285 -2.61 -6.20 -13.66
CA ILE A 285 -2.00 -7.52 -13.61
C ILE A 285 -1.95 -8.04 -12.17
N PHE A 286 -1.46 -7.22 -11.23
CA PHE A 286 -1.36 -7.60 -9.83
C PHE A 286 -2.74 -7.80 -9.19
N ALA A 287 -3.73 -6.98 -9.53
CA ALA A 287 -5.12 -7.14 -9.08
C ALA A 287 -5.73 -8.46 -9.59
N LYS A 288 -5.58 -8.79 -10.88
CA LYS A 288 -6.02 -10.08 -11.44
C LYS A 288 -5.34 -11.25 -10.73
N ALA A 289 -4.03 -11.16 -10.50
CA ALA A 289 -3.28 -12.18 -9.76
C ALA A 289 -3.81 -12.37 -8.33
N ASN A 290 -4.06 -11.28 -7.59
CA ASN A 290 -4.64 -11.34 -6.23
C ASN A 290 -6.01 -12.03 -6.21
N VAL A 291 -6.86 -11.74 -7.21
CA VAL A 291 -8.18 -12.40 -7.33
C VAL A 291 -8.02 -13.90 -7.57
N LEU A 292 -7.16 -14.32 -8.51
CA LEU A 292 -6.91 -15.73 -8.79
C LEU A 292 -6.30 -16.46 -7.58
N LEU A 293 -5.38 -15.80 -6.86
CA LEU A 293 -4.81 -16.32 -5.61
C LEU A 293 -5.87 -16.48 -4.52
N THR A 294 -6.82 -15.55 -4.41
CA THR A 294 -7.94 -15.62 -3.46
C THR A 294 -8.87 -16.78 -3.77
N VAL A 295 -9.24 -16.95 -5.05
CA VAL A 295 -10.06 -18.08 -5.50
C VAL A 295 -9.39 -19.42 -5.19
N MET A 296 -8.08 -19.49 -5.39
CA MET A 296 -7.31 -20.67 -5.05
C MET A 296 -7.28 -20.92 -3.53
N ASP A 297 -6.96 -19.91 -2.73
CA ASP A 297 -6.91 -19.99 -1.26
C ASP A 297 -8.23 -20.58 -0.72
N ASP A 298 -9.37 -20.03 -1.15
CA ASP A 298 -10.70 -20.53 -0.79
C ASP A 298 -10.96 -21.96 -1.29
N THR A 299 -10.41 -22.32 -2.44
CA THR A 299 -10.53 -23.67 -2.97
C THR A 299 -9.82 -24.68 -2.08
N TYR A 300 -8.58 -24.42 -1.66
CA TYR A 300 -7.81 -25.33 -0.80
C TYR A 300 -8.34 -25.40 0.64
N ASP A 301 -8.72 -24.25 1.21
CA ASP A 301 -9.04 -24.18 2.64
C ASP A 301 -10.48 -24.56 2.96
N MET A 302 -11.41 -24.29 2.04
CA MET A 302 -12.85 -24.32 2.36
C MET A 302 -13.68 -25.28 1.52
N HIS A 303 -13.19 -25.69 0.34
CA HIS A 303 -14.04 -26.40 -0.62
C HIS A 303 -13.50 -27.74 -1.10
N ALA A 304 -12.30 -27.78 -1.68
CA ALA A 304 -11.76 -28.98 -2.29
C ALA A 304 -11.44 -30.04 -1.23
N THR A 305 -11.70 -31.30 -1.58
CA THR A 305 -11.21 -32.44 -0.81
C THR A 305 -9.68 -32.53 -0.92
N ILE A 306 -9.03 -33.21 0.02
CA ILE A 306 -7.56 -33.36 -0.04
C ILE A 306 -7.12 -34.09 -1.32
N GLU A 307 -7.92 -35.02 -1.83
CA GLU A 307 -7.70 -35.69 -3.12
C GLU A 307 -7.76 -34.68 -4.28
N GLU A 308 -8.76 -33.81 -4.32
CA GLU A 308 -8.88 -32.76 -5.34
C GLU A 308 -7.76 -31.72 -5.23
N CYS A 309 -7.32 -31.36 -4.01
CA CYS A 309 -6.15 -30.50 -3.79
C CYS A 309 -4.88 -31.13 -4.39
N ARG A 310 -4.64 -32.43 -4.17
CA ARG A 310 -3.51 -33.16 -4.74
C ARG A 310 -3.58 -33.19 -6.28
N GLN A 311 -4.76 -33.41 -6.85
CA GLN A 311 -4.98 -33.40 -8.31
C GLN A 311 -4.73 -32.01 -8.91
N LEU A 312 -5.24 -30.95 -8.28
CA LEU A 312 -5.02 -29.57 -8.71
C LEU A 312 -3.54 -29.20 -8.66
N HIS A 313 -2.87 -29.56 -7.56
CA HIS A 313 -1.44 -29.36 -7.43
C HIS A 313 -0.68 -30.09 -8.55
N GLU A 314 -0.98 -31.36 -8.83
CA GLU A 314 -0.36 -32.11 -9.91
C GLU A 314 -0.55 -31.42 -11.27
N ALA A 315 -1.77 -30.94 -11.57
CA ALA A 315 -2.04 -30.21 -12.79
C ALA A 315 -1.19 -28.94 -12.90
N VAL A 316 -1.07 -28.17 -11.82
CA VAL A 316 -0.29 -26.94 -11.77
C VAL A 316 1.21 -27.20 -11.89
N GLN A 317 1.73 -28.28 -11.31
CA GLN A 317 3.14 -28.66 -11.49
C GLN A 317 3.46 -29.01 -12.95
N ARG A 318 2.51 -29.62 -13.67
CA ARG A 318 2.65 -29.88 -15.12
C ARG A 318 2.50 -28.60 -15.95
N TRP A 319 1.56 -27.72 -15.56
CA TRP A 319 1.27 -26.46 -16.25
C TRP A 319 0.97 -26.65 -17.74
N ASP A 320 0.09 -27.60 -18.02
CA ASP A 320 -0.37 -27.94 -19.36
C ASP A 320 -1.89 -28.16 -19.36
N GLU A 321 -2.56 -27.82 -20.46
CA GLU A 321 -4.01 -28.00 -20.64
C GLU A 321 -4.40 -29.49 -20.61
N SER A 322 -3.49 -30.39 -21.03
CA SER A 322 -3.73 -31.84 -20.98
C SER A 322 -3.87 -32.38 -19.54
N ALA A 323 -3.33 -31.65 -18.55
CA ALA A 323 -3.41 -32.01 -17.15
C ALA A 323 -4.82 -31.83 -16.54
N THR A 324 -5.77 -31.28 -17.30
CA THR A 324 -7.18 -31.13 -16.89
C THR A 324 -7.94 -32.44 -16.76
N SER A 325 -7.44 -33.52 -17.35
CA SER A 325 -8.10 -34.83 -17.34
C SER A 325 -8.24 -35.45 -15.95
N VAL A 326 -7.39 -35.05 -15.00
CA VAL A 326 -7.43 -35.51 -13.60
C VAL A 326 -8.31 -34.64 -12.71
N LEU A 327 -8.83 -33.52 -13.20
CA LEU A 327 -9.57 -32.54 -12.39
C LEU A 327 -11.09 -32.71 -12.51
N PRO A 328 -11.84 -32.50 -11.42
CA PRO A 328 -13.29 -32.30 -11.51
C PRO A 328 -13.63 -31.05 -12.33
N GLU A 329 -14.85 -30.98 -12.85
CA GLU A 329 -15.24 -29.96 -13.85
C GLU A 329 -14.98 -28.52 -13.39
N TYR A 330 -15.31 -28.18 -12.15
CA TYR A 330 -15.14 -26.82 -11.63
C TYR A 330 -13.65 -26.42 -11.52
N LEU A 331 -12.80 -27.33 -11.03
CA LEU A 331 -11.35 -27.12 -10.97
C LEU A 331 -10.72 -27.05 -12.35
N ARG A 332 -11.23 -27.83 -13.31
CA ARG A 332 -10.80 -27.72 -14.70
C ARG A 332 -11.07 -26.33 -15.27
N LYS A 333 -12.28 -25.79 -15.05
CA LYS A 333 -12.62 -24.42 -15.47
C LYS A 333 -11.66 -23.42 -14.83
N PHE A 334 -11.50 -23.48 -13.50
CA PHE A 334 -10.61 -22.58 -12.78
C PHE A 334 -9.15 -22.67 -13.25
N TYR A 335 -8.61 -23.87 -13.38
CA TYR A 335 -7.23 -24.09 -13.81
C TYR A 335 -6.97 -23.55 -15.23
N ASN A 336 -7.89 -23.77 -16.16
CA ASN A 336 -7.79 -23.21 -17.51
C ASN A 336 -7.80 -21.68 -17.50
N GLU A 337 -8.60 -21.08 -16.63
CA GLU A 337 -8.62 -19.63 -16.43
C GLU A 337 -7.30 -19.09 -15.88
N VAL A 338 -6.67 -19.81 -14.94
CA VAL A 338 -5.33 -19.47 -14.46
C VAL A 338 -4.33 -19.49 -15.61
N LEU A 339 -4.29 -20.56 -16.41
CA LEU A 339 -3.38 -20.65 -17.57
C LEU A 339 -3.62 -19.52 -18.57
N ARG A 340 -4.89 -19.23 -18.89
CA ARG A 340 -5.26 -18.17 -19.84
C ARG A 340 -4.82 -16.80 -19.35
N ASN A 341 -5.13 -16.44 -18.10
CA ASN A 341 -4.78 -15.14 -17.54
C ASN A 341 -3.25 -14.95 -17.48
N ILE A 342 -2.47 -15.98 -17.12
CA ILE A 342 -1.00 -15.86 -17.11
C ILE A 342 -0.44 -15.70 -18.52
N LYS A 343 -1.04 -16.36 -19.52
CA LYS A 343 -0.67 -16.16 -20.92
C LYS A 343 -0.96 -14.73 -21.38
N GLU A 344 -2.17 -14.23 -21.11
CA GLU A 344 -2.58 -12.85 -21.44
C GLU A 344 -1.65 -11.82 -20.80
N ILE A 345 -1.27 -12.01 -19.53
CA ILE A 345 -0.29 -11.17 -18.84
C ILE A 345 1.05 -11.13 -19.57
N GLY A 346 1.53 -12.28 -20.06
CA GLY A 346 2.77 -12.35 -20.84
C GLY A 346 2.69 -11.61 -22.17
N ASP A 347 1.55 -11.72 -22.85
CA ASP A 347 1.28 -11.02 -24.10
C ASP A 347 1.20 -9.49 -23.87
N GLU A 348 0.48 -9.05 -22.83
CA GLU A 348 0.28 -7.63 -22.46
C GLU A 348 1.58 -6.93 -22.02
N MET A 349 2.44 -7.62 -21.26
CA MET A 349 3.71 -7.05 -20.81
C MET A 349 4.78 -7.00 -21.92
N ALA A 350 4.45 -7.44 -23.14
CA ALA A 350 5.39 -7.61 -24.25
C ALA A 350 6.68 -8.34 -23.79
N MET A 351 6.51 -9.33 -22.90
CA MET A 351 7.60 -10.12 -22.35
C MET A 351 8.17 -10.98 -23.47
N ASN A 352 9.16 -10.42 -24.17
CA ASN A 352 9.88 -11.09 -25.26
C ASN A 352 10.87 -12.14 -24.74
N GLY A 353 11.00 -12.27 -23.41
CA GLY A 353 11.82 -13.25 -22.73
C GLY A 353 11.00 -14.42 -22.19
N ASN A 354 11.49 -15.65 -22.43
CA ASN A 354 10.96 -16.85 -21.78
C ASN A 354 11.15 -16.82 -20.24
N TYR A 355 11.97 -15.92 -19.71
CA TYR A 355 12.41 -15.95 -18.32
C TYR A 355 11.33 -15.40 -17.36
N GLU A 356 10.72 -14.26 -17.68
CA GLU A 356 9.77 -13.58 -16.81
C GLU A 356 8.50 -14.42 -16.61
N ILE A 357 7.97 -14.98 -17.69
CA ILE A 357 6.82 -15.89 -17.62
C ILE A 357 7.19 -17.21 -16.93
N ALA A 358 8.38 -17.74 -17.18
CA ALA A 358 8.86 -18.91 -16.44
C ALA A 358 9.02 -18.61 -14.94
N TYR A 359 9.42 -17.40 -14.57
CA TYR A 359 9.51 -16.97 -13.19
C TYR A 359 8.14 -16.88 -12.53
N ILE A 360 7.16 -16.22 -13.17
CA ILE A 360 5.77 -16.13 -12.67
C ILE A 360 5.19 -17.54 -12.48
N LYS A 361 5.30 -18.40 -13.50
CA LYS A 361 4.90 -19.81 -13.42
C LYS A 361 5.53 -20.50 -12.22
N LYS A 362 6.84 -20.37 -12.03
CA LYS A 362 7.55 -21.01 -10.92
C LYS A 362 7.11 -20.49 -9.56
N GLN A 363 6.82 -19.19 -9.42
CA GLN A 363 6.29 -18.63 -8.17
C GLN A 363 4.87 -19.14 -7.88
N LEU A 364 4.01 -19.24 -8.90
CA LEU A 364 2.68 -19.82 -8.75
C LEU A 364 2.77 -21.30 -8.36
N GLN A 365 3.58 -22.11 -9.07
CA GLN A 365 3.80 -23.52 -8.70
C GLN A 365 4.27 -23.68 -7.26
N LYS A 366 5.15 -22.80 -6.79
CA LYS A 366 5.62 -22.76 -5.41
C LYS A 366 4.48 -22.40 -4.44
N GLN A 367 3.68 -21.39 -4.75
CA GLN A 367 2.53 -21.00 -3.93
C GLN A 367 1.50 -22.13 -3.81
N PHE A 368 1.17 -22.82 -4.91
CA PHE A 368 0.29 -23.99 -4.91
C PHE A 368 0.88 -25.18 -4.13
N THR A 369 2.21 -25.26 -4.01
CA THR A 369 2.86 -26.25 -3.14
C THR A 369 2.59 -25.94 -1.67
N TYR A 370 2.63 -24.66 -1.29
CA TYR A 370 2.34 -24.23 0.07
C TYR A 370 0.88 -24.45 0.45
N TYR A 371 -0.08 -24.12 -0.42
CA TYR A 371 -1.49 -24.41 -0.14
C TYR A 371 -1.76 -25.91 0.03
N LEU A 372 -1.14 -26.78 -0.78
CA LEU A 372 -1.25 -28.23 -0.58
C LEU A 372 -0.64 -28.66 0.75
N GLN A 373 0.53 -28.12 1.12
CA GLN A 373 1.20 -28.43 2.39
C GLN A 373 0.31 -28.08 3.59
N ASP A 374 -0.34 -26.91 3.56
CA ASP A 374 -1.26 -26.47 4.60
C ASP A 374 -2.51 -27.36 4.67
N ALA A 375 -3.10 -27.69 3.50
CA ALA A 375 -4.23 -28.62 3.42
C ALA A 375 -3.88 -30.02 3.96
N GLU A 376 -2.68 -30.53 3.69
CA GLU A 376 -2.18 -31.80 4.24
C GLU A 376 -2.03 -31.73 5.76
N TRP A 377 -1.50 -30.64 6.31
CA TRP A 377 -1.40 -30.46 7.75
C TRP A 377 -2.78 -30.46 8.42
N ILE A 378 -3.75 -29.76 7.85
CA ILE A 378 -5.14 -29.74 8.34
C ILE A 378 -5.72 -31.15 8.27
N HIS A 379 -5.58 -31.84 7.13
CA HIS A 379 -6.11 -33.19 6.94
C HIS A 379 -5.53 -34.21 7.92
N GLN A 380 -4.23 -34.12 8.19
CA GLN A 380 -3.51 -35.01 9.12
C GLN A 380 -3.66 -34.57 10.59
N ASN A 381 -4.37 -33.47 10.87
CA ASN A 381 -4.44 -32.82 12.18
C ASN A 381 -3.03 -32.54 12.76
N HIS A 382 -2.09 -32.21 11.87
CA HIS A 382 -0.73 -31.82 12.20
C HIS A 382 -0.71 -30.34 12.59
N LYS A 383 0.01 -30.03 13.67
CA LYS A 383 0.22 -28.65 14.12
C LYS A 383 1.69 -28.30 13.94
N PRO A 384 2.04 -27.50 12.93
CA PRO A 384 3.42 -27.14 12.70
C PRO A 384 3.99 -26.32 13.88
N SER A 385 5.28 -26.47 14.16
CA SER A 385 5.98 -25.58 15.09
C SER A 385 6.27 -24.22 14.45
N PHE A 386 6.53 -23.19 15.25
CA PHE A 386 6.87 -21.86 14.73
C PHE A 386 8.17 -21.85 13.88
N GLU A 387 9.11 -22.77 14.12
CA GLU A 387 10.41 -22.82 13.45
C GLU A 387 10.51 -23.83 12.31
N ILE A 388 9.41 -24.17 11.62
CA ILE A 388 9.53 -25.07 10.46
C ILE A 388 10.34 -24.35 9.37
N ARG A 389 11.58 -24.81 9.20
CA ARG A 389 12.53 -24.40 8.16
C ARG A 389 12.26 -25.10 6.84
#